data_AF-A0A0M2PRU1-F1
#
_entry.id   AF-A0A0M2PRU1-F1
#
_cell.length_a   1.000
_cell.length_b   1.000
_cell.length_c   1.000
_cell.angle_alpha   90.00
_cell.angle_beta   90.00
_cell.angle_gamma   90.00
#
_symmetry.space_group_name_H-M   'P 1'
#
loop_
_entity.id
_entity.type
_entity.pdbx_description
1 polymer ?
#
loop_
_entity_poly.entity_id
_entity_poly.type
_entity_poly.pdbx_seq_one_letter_code
_entity_poly.pdbx_strand_id
1 'polypeptide(L)' 'MGNTCRYVVNAVGKGGETYYTQFNNKKELKTWITDNEEKLIMDELKIVDKELHPLIKWLFSKK' A
#
# COMPACT_ATOMS: atom_id res chain seq x y z
N MET A 1 -22.60 5.25 4.24
CA MET A 1 -21.23 5.55 4.74
C MET A 1 -20.24 4.93 3.77
N GLY A 2 -19.79 5.71 2.78
CA GLY A 2 -19.00 5.21 1.65
C GLY A 2 -17.56 4.96 2.07
N ASN A 3 -17.19 3.68 2.13
CA ASN A 3 -15.84 3.24 2.45
C ASN A 3 -14.95 3.36 1.19
N THR A 4 -14.76 4.59 0.70
CA THR A 4 -14.01 4.87 -0.54
C THR A 4 -12.51 5.00 -0.25
N CYS A 5 -11.89 3.94 0.27
CA CYS A 5 -10.44 3.87 0.37
C CYS A 5 -9.85 3.48 -0.98
N ARG A 6 -8.96 4.33 -1.51
CA ARG A 6 -8.27 4.10 -2.78
C ARG A 6 -7.11 3.12 -2.63
N TYR A 7 -6.26 3.32 -1.63
CA TYR A 7 -5.09 2.50 -1.39
C TYR A 7 -5.30 1.63 -0.15
N VAL A 8 -4.99 0.34 -0.27
CA VAL A 8 -4.92 -0.59 0.87
C VAL A 8 -3.49 -1.07 1.00
N VAL A 9 -2.96 -1.01 2.20
CA VAL A 9 -1.59 -1.41 2.51
C VAL A 9 -1.63 -2.62 3.44
N ASN A 10 -0.93 -3.67 3.03
CA ASN A 10 -0.51 -4.78 3.87
C ASN A 10 1.00 -4.71 3.99
N ALA A 11 1.55 -4.66 5.19
CA ALA A 11 2.98 -4.68 5.41
C ALA A 11 3.35 -5.57 6.60
N VAL A 12 4.57 -6.10 6.58
CA VAL A 12 5.14 -6.86 7.70
C VAL A 12 6.26 -6.02 8.30
N GLY A 13 6.27 -5.91 9.62
CA GLY A 13 7.32 -5.27 10.39
C GLY A 13 8.46 -6.23 10.67
N LYS A 14 9.66 -5.68 10.89
CA LYS A 14 10.86 -6.45 11.25
C LYS A 14 10.72 -7.18 12.58
N GLY A 15 9.79 -6.76 13.45
CA GLY A 15 9.45 -7.43 14.70
C GLY A 15 8.44 -8.58 14.54
N GLY A 16 8.01 -8.87 13.31
CA GLY A 16 6.96 -9.86 13.03
C GLY A 16 5.54 -9.34 13.21
N GLU A 17 5.36 -8.04 13.48
CA GLU A 17 4.04 -7.42 13.46
C GLU A 17 3.51 -7.23 12.03
N THR A 18 2.19 -7.16 11.86
CA THR A 18 1.56 -6.90 10.56
C THR A 18 0.76 -5.62 10.60
N TYR A 19 0.93 -4.78 9.58
CA TYR A 19 0.22 -3.52 9.41
C TYR A 19 -0.85 -3.66 8.33
N TYR A 20 -2.10 -3.36 8.68
CA TYR A 20 -3.21 -3.24 7.73
C TYR A 20 -3.81 -1.84 7.83
N THR A 21 -3.57 -1.01 6.82
CA THR A 21 -4.03 0.38 6.80
C THR A 21 -4.55 0.79 5.43
N GLN A 22 -5.33 1.86 5.38
CA GLN A 22 -6.02 2.33 4.18
C GLN A 22 -5.82 3.83 4.02
N PHE A 23 -5.62 4.28 2.78
CA PHE A 23 -5.42 5.68 2.45
C PHE A 23 -6.29 6.09 1.27
N ASN A 24 -6.76 7.33 1.29
CA ASN A 24 -7.49 7.93 0.17
C ASN A 24 -6.51 8.63 -0.78
N ASN A 25 -5.44 9.22 -0.23
CA ASN A 25 -4.49 10.02 -0.99
C ASN A 25 -3.10 9.35 -1.06
N LYS A 26 -2.46 9.46 -2.23
CA LYS A 26 -1.09 9.01 -2.46
C LYS A 26 -0.08 9.74 -1.58
N LYS A 27 -0.34 11.00 -1.21
CA LYS A 27 0.54 11.77 -0.32
C LYS A 27 0.58 11.15 1.08
N GLU A 28 -0.58 10.86 1.67
CA GLU A 28 -0.68 10.25 3.01
C GLU A 28 -0.05 8.86 3.02
N LEU A 29 -0.33 8.06 1.99
CA LEU A 29 0.29 6.75 1.80
C LEU A 29 1.82 6.85 1.80
N LYS A 30 2.38 7.76 1.00
CA LYS A 30 3.84 7.96 0.92
C LYS A 30 4.43 8.40 2.26
N THR A 31 3.79 9.35 2.93
CA THR A 31 4.25 9.81 4.25
C THR A 31 4.28 8.67 5.26
N TRP A 32 3.23 7.83 5.28
CA TRP A 32 3.19 6.67 6.17
C TRP A 32 4.29 5.64 5.86
N ILE A 33 4.53 5.35 4.57
CA ILE A 33 5.60 4.43 4.16
C ILE A 33 6.95 4.98 4.61
N THR A 34 7.25 6.26 4.36
CA THR A 34 8.54 6.85 4.75
C THR A 34 8.73 6.86 6.27
N ASP A 35 7.69 7.17 7.03
CA ASP A 35 7.74 7.16 8.51
C ASP A 35 7.97 5.75 9.10
N ASN A 36 7.53 4.71 8.38
CA ASN A 36 7.59 3.33 8.85
C ASN A 36 8.64 2.49 8.11
N GLU A 37 9.32 3.02 7.09
CA GLU A 37 10.28 2.32 6.23
C GLU A 37 11.34 1.56 7.02
N GLU A 38 11.86 2.15 8.09
CA GLU A 38 12.89 1.53 8.93
C GLU A 38 12.36 0.32 9.72
N LYS A 39 11.06 0.30 10.02
CA LYS A 39 10.39 -0.76 10.76
C LYS A 39 9.80 -1.82 9.85
N LEU A 40 9.52 -1.48 8.59
CA LEU A 40 8.90 -2.37 7.61
C LEU A 40 9.93 -3.24 6.89
N ILE A 41 9.50 -4.45 6.55
CA ILE A 41 10.16 -5.29 5.57
C ILE A 41 9.65 -4.85 4.20
N MET A 42 10.39 -3.98 3.53
CA MET A 42 9.96 -3.35 2.26
C MET A 42 9.70 -4.38 1.14
N ASP A 43 10.35 -5.54 1.20
CA ASP A 43 10.11 -6.65 0.26
C ASP A 43 8.70 -7.26 0.42
N GLU A 44 8.14 -7.20 1.63
CA GLU A 44 6.81 -7.72 1.95
C GLU A 44 5.72 -6.63 1.93
N LEU A 45 6.07 -5.39 1.60
CA LEU A 45 5.12 -4.28 1.50
C LEU A 45 4.23 -4.45 0.26
N LYS A 46 2.94 -4.72 0.47
CA LYS A 46 1.93 -4.86 -0.57
C LYS A 46 0.95 -3.69 -0.54
N ILE A 47 0.91 -2.94 -1.63
CA ILE A 47 0.01 -1.80 -1.82
C ILE A 47 -0.97 -2.12 -2.95
N VAL A 48 -2.26 -2.03 -2.66
CA VAL A 48 -3.34 -2.25 -3.63
C VAL A 48 -4.04 -0.92 -3.90
N ASP A 49 -3.93 -0.40 -5.12
CA ASP A 49 -4.75 0.72 -5.61
C ASP A 49 -6.06 0.17 -6.20
N LYS A 50 -7.18 0.46 -5.54
CA LYS A 50 -8.54 0.04 -5.90
C LYS A 50 -9.13 0.87 -7.06
N GLU A 51 -8.62 2.07 -7.31
CA GLU A 51 -9.08 2.91 -8.42
C GLU A 51 -8.22 2.75 -9.68
N LEU A 52 -7.15 1.94 -9.62
CA LEU A 52 -6.33 1.66 -10.79
C LEU A 52 -7.14 0.84 -11.80
N HIS A 53 -7.39 1.42 -12.97
CA HIS A 53 -8.15 0.75 -14.02
C HIS A 53 -7.49 -0.60 -14.39
N PRO A 54 -8.26 -1.70 -14.54
CA PRO A 54 -7.73 -3.05 -14.76
C PRO A 54 -6.71 -3.15 -15.92
N LEU A 55 -6.88 -2.31 -16.95
CA LEU A 55 -5.99 -2.22 -18.10
C LEU A 55 -4.59 -1.71 -17.75
N ILE A 56 -4.48 -0.78 -16.79
CA ILE A 56 -3.19 -0.24 -16.34
C ILE A 56 -2.45 -1.29 -15.50
N LYS A 57 -3.18 -2.05 -14.66
CA LYS A 57 -2.61 -3.15 -13.86
C LYS A 57 -1.96 -4.24 -14.74
N TRP A 58 -2.53 -4.51 -15.92
CA TRP A 58 -1.99 -5.49 -16.86
C TRP A 58 -0.65 -5.07 -17.48
N LEU A 59 -0.47 -3.77 -17.75
CA LEU A 59 0.80 -3.24 -18.28
C LEU A 59 1.96 -3.32 -17.28
N PHE A 60 1.68 -3.12 -15.99
CA PHE A 60 2.70 -3.22 -14.93
C PHE A 60 3.03 -4.67 -14.51
N SER A 61 2.19 -5.64 -14.85
CA SER A 61 2.43 -7.06 -14.53
C SER A 61 3.31 -7.78 -15.57
N LYS A 62 3.70 -7.11 -16.67
CA LYS A 62 4.48 -7.69 -17.78
C LYS A 62 5.98 -7.34 -17.76
N LYS A 63 6.53 -6.86 -16.65
CA LYS A 63 7.95 -6.52 -16.53
C LYS A 63 8.68 -7.47 -15.60
#